data_AF-A0A534LDJ3-F1
#
_entry.id   AF-A0A534LDJ3-F1
#
_cell.length_a   1.000
_cell.length_b   1.000
_cell.length_c   1.000
_cell.angle_alpha   90.00
_cell.angle_beta   90.00
_cell.angle_gamma   90.00
#
_symmetry.space_group_name_H-M   'P 1'
#
loop_
_entity.id
_entity.type
_entity.pdbx_description
1 polymer ?
#
loop_
_entity_poly.entity_id
_entity_poly.type
_entity_poly.pdbx_seq_one_letter_code
_entity_poly.pdbx_strand_id
1 'polypeptide(L)'
;MYDAVVVGAGPAGGMAARSLAAAGFRTAILEKKKVVGEPVQCAEGVSEFGLASNGLHPRDEWVVQRVSGAKCIVPNGTWFYITRLP
;
A
#
# COMPACT_ATOMS: atom_id res chain seq x y z
N MET A 1 -14.30 -1.07 -25.96
CA MET A 1 -13.32 0.03 -25.87
C MET A 1 -13.16 0.40 -24.39
N TYR A 2 -11.94 0.70 -23.94
CA TYR A 2 -11.65 1.19 -22.59
C TYR A 2 -11.17 2.63 -22.70
N ASP A 3 -11.45 3.46 -21.70
CA ASP A 3 -10.98 4.85 -21.64
C ASP A 3 -9.57 4.91 -21.06
N ALA A 4 -9.21 3.96 -20.18
CA ALA A 4 -7.89 3.84 -19.58
C ALA A 4 -7.51 2.38 -19.34
N VAL A 5 -6.21 2.09 -19.48
CA VAL A 5 -5.61 0.80 -19.11
C VAL A 5 -4.48 1.08 -18.11
N VAL A 6 -4.56 0.48 -16.93
CA VAL A 6 -3.52 0.52 -15.90
C VAL A 6 -2.67 -0.74 -16.01
N VAL A 7 -1.35 -0.58 -16.16
CA VAL A 7 -0.41 -1.71 -16.26
C VAL A 7 0.32 -1.88 -14.93
N GLY A 8 0.05 -3.00 -14.26
CA GLY A 8 0.51 -3.35 -12.91
C GLY A 8 -0.60 -3.22 -11.86
N ALA A 9 -0.83 -4.28 -11.08
CA ALA A 9 -1.85 -4.33 -10.02
C ALA A 9 -1.25 -4.28 -8.61
N GLY A 10 -0.07 -3.68 -8.45
CA GLY A 10 0.47 -3.33 -7.13
C GLY A 10 -0.29 -2.18 -6.46
N PRO A 11 0.12 -1.72 -5.27
CA PRO A 11 -0.60 -0.69 -4.50
C PRO A 11 -0.92 0.58 -5.31
N ALA A 12 0.06 1.10 -6.05
CA ALA A 12 -0.13 2.29 -6.89
C ALA A 12 -1.14 2.04 -8.03
N GLY A 13 -1.01 0.92 -8.74
CA GLY A 13 -1.88 0.59 -9.87
C GLY A 13 -3.31 0.27 -9.45
N GLY A 14 -3.49 -0.46 -8.34
CA GLY A 14 -4.81 -0.71 -7.75
C GLY A 14 -5.50 0.57 -7.33
N MET A 15 -4.78 1.49 -6.69
CA MET A 15 -5.33 2.80 -6.32
C MET A 15 -5.67 3.66 -7.54
N ALA A 16 -4.82 3.68 -8.57
CA ALA A 16 -5.09 4.41 -9.81
C ALA A 16 -6.34 3.84 -10.53
N ALA A 17 -6.44 2.52 -10.68
CA ALA A 17 -7.58 1.87 -11.31
C ALA A 17 -8.87 2.12 -10.52
N ARG A 18 -8.81 2.06 -9.18
CA ARG A 18 -9.94 2.40 -8.29
C ARG A 18 -10.42 3.83 -8.52
N SER A 19 -9.49 4.80 -8.54
CA SER A 19 -9.84 6.22 -8.72
C SER A 19 -10.43 6.50 -10.11
N LEU A 20 -9.87 5.91 -11.17
CA LEU A 20 -10.40 6.05 -12.53
C LEU A 20 -11.80 5.44 -12.65
N ALA A 21 -11.99 4.22 -12.15
CA ALA A 21 -13.30 3.57 -12.19
C ALA A 21 -14.35 4.34 -11.37
N ALA A 22 -13.97 4.86 -10.19
CA ALA A 22 -14.85 5.68 -9.36
C ALA A 22 -15.26 7.01 -10.03
N ALA A 23 -14.43 7.54 -10.92
CA ALA A 23 -14.73 8.73 -11.73
C ALA A 23 -15.58 8.42 -12.99
N GLY A 24 -15.98 7.16 -13.21
CA GLY A 24 -16.87 6.75 -14.30
C GLY A 24 -16.16 6.32 -15.59
N PHE A 25 -14.83 6.25 -15.61
CA PHE A 25 -14.09 5.76 -16.77
C PHE A 25 -14.20 4.23 -16.90
N ARG A 26 -14.34 3.74 -18.13
CA ARG A 26 -14.19 2.31 -18.45
C ARG A 26 -12.72 1.93 -18.34
N THR A 27 -12.31 1.45 -17.17
CA THR A 27 -10.92 1.13 -16.86
C THR A 27 -10.65 -0.37 -16.92
N ALA A 28 -9.52 -0.77 -17.52
CA ALA A 28 -8.93 -2.10 -17.38
C ALA A 28 -7.65 -2.03 -16.54
N ILE A 29 -7.36 -3.09 -15.78
CA ILE A 29 -6.07 -3.28 -15.11
C ILE A 29 -5.45 -4.60 -15.59
N LEU A 30 -4.15 -4.56 -15.91
CA LEU A 30 -3.39 -5.70 -16.38
C LEU A 30 -2.27 -6.01 -15.40
N GLU A 31 -2.11 -7.27 -15.01
CA GLU A 31 -1.02 -7.72 -14.15
C GLU A 31 -0.36 -8.95 -14.77
N LYS A 32 0.97 -9.00 -14.70
CA LYS A 32 1.77 -10.12 -15.19
C LYS A 32 1.64 -11.33 -14.27
N LYS A 33 1.60 -11.10 -12.95
CA LYS A 33 1.51 -12.14 -11.93
C LYS A 33 0.15 -12.84 -12.02
N LYS A 34 0.16 -14.17 -11.91
CA LYS A 34 -1.06 -15.00 -11.90
C LYS A 34 -1.97 -14.66 -10.71
N VAL A 35 -1.37 -14.33 -9.58
CA VAL A 35 -2.05 -13.90 -8.35
C VAL A 35 -1.50 -12.53 -8.00
N VAL A 36 -2.39 -11.54 -7.87
CA VAL A 36 -2.01 -10.17 -7.50
C VAL A 36 -1.40 -10.19 -6.11
N GLY A 37 -0.25 -9.52 -5.94
CA GLY A 37 0.46 -9.47 -4.66
C GLY A 37 1.41 -10.64 -4.40
N GLU A 38 1.35 -11.73 -5.17
CA GLU A 38 2.18 -12.93 -4.92
C GLU A 38 3.26 -13.19 -5.99
N PRO A 39 4.48 -13.60 -5.61
CA PRO A 39 4.98 -13.65 -4.23
C PRO A 39 5.18 -12.24 -3.66
N VAL A 40 5.09 -12.13 -2.34
CA VAL A 40 5.34 -10.89 -1.60
C VAL A 40 6.83 -10.55 -1.70
N GLN A 41 7.12 -9.30 -2.09
CA GLN A 41 8.47 -8.76 -2.23
C GLN A 41 8.57 -7.39 -1.56
N CYS A 42 7.89 -7.25 -0.43
CA CYS A 42 7.82 -6.05 0.40
C CYS A 42 7.98 -6.48 1.87
N ALA A 43 8.42 -5.56 2.73
CA ALA A 43 8.41 -5.77 4.18
C ALA A 43 7.04 -5.45 4.83
N GLU A 44 6.07 -4.99 4.04
CA GLU A 44 4.64 -4.86 4.38
C GLU A 44 4.30 -3.82 5.47
N GLY A 45 5.28 -3.10 6.00
CA GLY A 45 5.07 -1.98 6.91
C GLY A 45 4.48 -0.76 6.21
N VAL A 46 3.27 -0.34 6.61
CA VAL A 46 2.59 0.89 6.14
C VAL A 46 1.97 1.63 7.33
N SER A 47 1.90 2.96 7.25
CA SER A 47 1.24 3.75 8.29
C SER A 47 -0.29 3.66 8.18
N GLU A 48 -0.96 3.62 9.33
CA GLU A 48 -2.43 3.67 9.40
C GLU A 48 -2.97 4.98 8.79
N PHE A 49 -2.27 6.11 9.02
CA PHE A 49 -2.58 7.39 8.38
C PHE A 49 -2.54 7.30 6.85
N GLY A 50 -1.53 6.63 6.28
CA GLY A 50 -1.39 6.48 4.84
C GLY A 50 -2.56 5.69 4.22
N LEU A 51 -3.06 4.69 4.94
CA LEU A 51 -4.25 3.94 4.52
C LEU A 51 -5.51 4.81 4.62
N ALA A 52 -5.74 5.42 5.78
CA ALA A 52 -6.94 6.21 6.06
C ALA A 52 -7.08 7.43 5.12
N SER A 53 -5.97 8.15 4.87
CA SER A 53 -5.94 9.29 3.94
C SER A 53 -6.23 8.90 2.48
N ASN A 54 -6.11 7.61 2.14
CA ASN A 54 -6.45 7.06 0.82
C ASN A 54 -7.82 6.34 0.81
N GLY A 55 -8.62 6.52 1.88
CA GLY A 55 -9.95 5.93 2.01
C GLY A 55 -9.92 4.40 2.17
N LEU A 56 -8.85 3.88 2.77
CA LEU A 56 -8.71 2.47 3.14
C LEU A 56 -8.74 2.35 4.67
N HIS A 57 -9.52 1.41 5.17
CA HIS A 57 -9.59 1.12 6.60
C HIS A 57 -8.89 -0.23 6.87
N PRO A 58 -7.94 -0.29 7.81
CA PRO A 58 -7.31 -1.53 8.24
C PRO A 58 -8.33 -2.61 8.59
N ARG A 59 -8.13 -3.84 8.09
CA ARG A 59 -8.93 -5.00 8.48
C ARG A 59 -8.04 -6.11 8.98
N ASP A 60 -8.49 -6.82 10.01
CA ASP A 60 -7.72 -7.88 10.65
C ASP A 60 -7.38 -9.04 9.69
N GLU A 61 -8.14 -9.19 8.59
CA GLU A 61 -7.88 -10.17 7.52
C GLU A 61 -6.52 -10.00 6.82
N TRP A 62 -5.97 -8.78 6.77
CA TRP A 62 -4.71 -8.47 6.09
C TRP A 62 -3.72 -7.67 6.94
N VAL A 63 -4.04 -7.45 8.23
CA VAL A 63 -3.14 -6.82 9.20
C VAL A 63 -2.60 -7.88 10.14
N VAL A 64 -1.38 -8.35 9.88
CA VAL A 64 -0.73 -9.37 10.72
C VAL A 64 -0.26 -8.80 12.06
N GLN A 65 0.17 -7.54 12.11
CA GLN A 65 0.72 -6.91 13.31
C GLN A 65 0.51 -5.39 13.30
N ARG A 66 0.03 -4.84 14.43
CA ARG A 66 0.01 -3.40 14.67
C ARG A 66 1.33 -2.95 15.31
N VAL A 67 1.87 -1.84 14.83
CA VAL A 67 3.17 -1.31 15.24
C VAL A 67 3.01 0.07 15.85
N SER A 68 3.47 0.27 17.08
CA SER A 68 3.34 1.55 17.81
C SER A 68 4.46 2.55 17.51
N GLY A 69 5.51 2.14 16.80
CA GLY A 69 6.66 2.98 16.47
C GLY A 69 7.85 2.17 15.97
N ALA A 70 8.96 2.85 15.70
CA ALA A 70 10.21 2.24 15.26
C ALA A 70 11.38 2.61 16.17
N LYS A 71 12.38 1.74 16.26
CA LYS A 71 13.68 2.05 16.86
C LYS A 71 14.69 2.25 15.74
N CYS A 72 15.24 3.46 15.62
CA CYS A 72 16.30 3.75 14.68
C CYS A 72 17.66 3.54 15.35
N ILE A 73 18.50 2.70 14.77
CA ILE A 73 19.88 2.46 15.20
C ILE A 73 20.78 3.12 14.17
N VAL A 74 21.63 4.05 14.61
CA VAL A 74 22.56 4.77 13.72
C VAL A 74 23.91 4.06 13.65
N PRO A 75 24.76 4.33 12.64
CA PRO A 75 25.98 3.53 12.40
C PRO A 75 26.98 3.47 13.56
N ASN A 76 26.98 4.45 14.46
CA ASN A 76 27.85 4.46 15.65
C ASN A 76 27.28 3.65 16.83
N GLY A 77 26.15 2.96 16.65
CA GLY A 77 25.49 2.13 17.66
C GLY A 77 24.56 2.89 18.61
N THR A 78 24.48 4.22 18.56
CA THR A 78 23.45 4.95 19.30
C THR A 78 22.08 4.77 18.64
N TRP A 79 21.01 5.08 19.37
CA TRP A 79 19.66 4.84 18.90
C TRP A 79 18.66 5.87 19.42
N PHE A 80 17.55 6.01 18.71
CA PHE A 80 16.40 6.81 19.13
C PHE A 80 15.08 6.12 18.70
N TYR A 81 13.99 6.43 19.39
CA TYR A 81 12.66 5.93 19.03
C TYR A 81 11.91 6.93 18.14
N ILE A 82 11.13 6.40 17.21
CA ILE A 82 10.18 7.11 16.36
C ILE A 82 8.80 6.60 16.77
N THR A 83 8.16 7.27 17.73
CA THR A 83 6.85 6.86 18.29
C THR A 83 5.70 7.75 17.82
N ARG A 84 6.00 8.83 17.09
CA ARG A 84 5.01 9.72 16.49
C ARG A 84 5.45 10.03 15.07
N LEU A 85 4.73 9.47 14.10
CA LEU A 85 4.68 10.04 12.77
C LEU A 85 3.60 11.15 12.83
N PRO A 86 3.84 12.35 12.26
CA PRO A 86 2.80 13.37 12.15
C PRO A 86 1.56 12.85 11.42
#